data_AF-A0A847VT07-F1
#
_entry.id   AF-A0A847VT07-F1
#
_cell.length_a   1.000
_cell.length_b   1.000
_cell.length_c   1.000
_cell.angle_alpha   90.00
_cell.angle_beta   90.00
_cell.angle_gamma   90.00
#
_symmetry.space_group_name_H-M   'P 1'
#
loop_
_entity.id
_entity.type
_entity.pdbx_description
1 polymer ?
#
loop_
_entity_poly.entity_id
_entity_poly.type
_entity_poly.pdbx_seq_one_letter_code
_entity_poly.pdbx_strand_id
1 'polypeptide(L)'
;MVNNTIEVNVKGNAVKDEVYTLKKGSTIKDLLEMIKISDDVDLSCLNLTMVLKNNDVIVLDKKVQEEKISINTASLIELMEIPYVGEKTALKIIEYRNTHGGFKSLEEIMEIKGIGLKKFEKMKEYIRL
;
A
#
# COMPACT_ATOMS: atom_id res chain seq x y z
N MET A 1 -33.80 -6.30 -29.16
CA MET A 1 -32.34 -6.06 -29.16
C MET A 1 -31.81 -6.70 -27.91
N VAL A 2 -30.93 -7.70 -28.01
CA VAL A 2 -30.36 -8.33 -26.82
C VAL A 2 -29.28 -7.40 -26.30
N ASN A 3 -29.43 -6.89 -25.07
CA ASN A 3 -28.37 -6.13 -24.42
C ASN A 3 -27.14 -7.03 -24.30
N ASN A 4 -26.16 -6.79 -25.18
CA ASN A 4 -24.93 -7.58 -25.30
C ASN A 4 -23.79 -7.01 -24.44
N THR A 5 -24.13 -6.09 -23.55
CA THR A 5 -23.20 -5.41 -22.66
C THR A 5 -23.55 -5.68 -21.21
N ILE A 6 -22.54 -5.53 -20.36
CA ILE A 6 -22.64 -5.61 -18.90
C ILE A 6 -22.06 -4.33 -18.32
N GLU A 7 -22.60 -3.90 -17.19
CA GLU A 7 -22.10 -2.80 -16.38
C GLU A 7 -21.41 -3.38 -15.15
N VAL A 8 -20.20 -2.90 -14.87
CA VAL A 8 -19.39 -3.35 -13.74
C VAL A 8 -18.94 -2.12 -12.97
N ASN A 9 -19.17 -2.12 -11.66
CA ASN A 9 -18.80 -1.02 -10.79
C ASN A 9 -17.41 -1.29 -10.24
N VAL A 10 -16.47 -0.39 -10.51
CA VAL A 10 -15.11 -0.49 -9.96
C VAL A 10 -14.97 0.54 -8.87
N LYS A 11 -14.58 0.09 -7.69
CA LYS A 11 -14.39 0.92 -6.49
C LYS A 11 -13.03 0.68 -5.86
N GLY A 12 -12.57 1.61 -5.03
CA GLY A 12 -11.48 1.37 -4.09
C GLY A 12 -10.43 2.48 -4.09
N ASN A 13 -9.45 2.38 -3.20
CA ASN A 13 -8.49 3.49 -3.00
C ASN A 13 -7.41 3.60 -4.09
N ALA A 14 -7.34 2.60 -4.98
CA ALA A 14 -6.38 2.57 -6.09
C ALA A 14 -6.89 3.21 -7.38
N VAL A 15 -8.21 3.34 -7.52
CA VAL A 15 -8.85 3.81 -8.74
C VAL A 15 -10.03 4.72 -8.40
N LYS A 16 -10.47 5.52 -9.37
CA LYS A 16 -11.66 6.32 -9.17
C LYS A 16 -12.90 5.41 -9.23
N ASP A 17 -13.79 5.57 -8.26
CA ASP A 17 -15.10 4.91 -8.26
C ASP A 17 -15.89 5.28 -9.53
N GLU A 18 -16.01 4.32 -10.45
CA GLU A 18 -16.60 4.53 -11.77
C GLU A 18 -17.21 3.22 -12.32
N VAL A 19 -18.24 3.36 -13.16
CA VAL A 19 -18.93 2.24 -13.79
C VAL A 19 -18.39 2.04 -15.20
N TYR A 20 -17.99 0.81 -15.51
CA TYR A 20 -17.44 0.42 -16.81
C TYR A 20 -18.42 -0.47 -17.56
N THR A 21 -18.59 -0.22 -18.86
CA THR A 21 -19.45 -1.03 -19.74
C THR A 21 -18.61 -1.96 -20.61
N LEU A 22 -18.80 -3.27 -20.47
CA LEU A 22 -18.06 -4.30 -21.21
C LEU A 22 -19.01 -5.17 -22.03
N LYS A 23 -18.46 -5.97 -22.96
CA LYS A 23 -19.25 -6.98 -23.67
C LYS A 23 -19.58 -8.15 -22.75
N LYS A 24 -20.74 -8.76 -22.92
CA LYS A 24 -21.11 -9.97 -22.18
C LYS A 24 -20.08 -11.08 -22.44
N GLY A 25 -19.57 -11.69 -21.38
CA GLY A 25 -18.50 -12.69 -21.46
C GLY A 25 -17.09 -12.14 -21.26
N SER A 26 -16.93 -10.81 -21.09
CA SER A 26 -15.64 -10.21 -20.73
C SER A 26 -15.18 -10.66 -19.36
N THR A 27 -13.87 -10.72 -19.17
CA THR A 27 -13.21 -11.16 -17.94
C THR A 27 -12.70 -10.00 -17.10
N ILE A 28 -12.29 -10.28 -15.86
CA ILE A 28 -11.59 -9.29 -15.02
C ILE A 28 -10.38 -8.72 -15.76
N LYS A 29 -9.59 -9.54 -16.45
CA LYS A 29 -8.46 -9.07 -17.24
C LYS A 29 -8.86 -8.01 -18.28
N ASP A 30 -9.94 -8.24 -19.02
CA ASP A 30 -10.43 -7.31 -20.04
C ASP A 30 -10.86 -5.97 -19.43
N LEU A 31 -11.43 -6.00 -18.23
CA LEU A 31 -11.73 -4.80 -17.44
C LEU A 31 -10.46 -4.07 -17.01
N LEU A 32 -9.47 -4.78 -16.47
CA LEU A 32 -8.22 -4.18 -16.02
C LEU A 32 -7.40 -3.58 -17.18
N GLU A 33 -7.49 -4.12 -18.39
CA GLU A 33 -6.85 -3.53 -19.58
C GLU A 33 -7.52 -2.22 -20.04
N MET A 34 -8.84 -2.06 -19.80
CA MET A 34 -9.54 -0.80 -20.08
C MET A 34 -9.23 0.28 -19.05
N ILE A 35 -9.01 -0.11 -17.80
CA ILE A 35 -8.64 0.80 -16.73
C ILE A 35 -7.14 1.08 -16.86
N LYS A 36 -6.73 2.35 -16.88
CA LYS A 36 -5.31 2.70 -16.76
C LYS A 36 -4.85 2.51 -15.32
N ILE A 37 -4.66 1.25 -14.93
CA ILE A 37 -4.25 0.86 -13.58
C ILE A 37 -2.78 1.21 -13.38
N SER A 38 -2.46 1.77 -12.21
CA SER A 38 -1.09 2.03 -11.78
C SER A 38 -0.48 0.78 -11.11
N ASP A 39 0.85 0.64 -11.13
CA ASP A 39 1.53 -0.57 -10.65
C ASP A 39 1.41 -0.81 -9.12
N ASP A 40 0.84 0.15 -8.39
CA ASP A 40 0.58 0.11 -6.95
C ASP A 40 -0.75 -0.56 -6.57
N VAL A 41 -1.52 -1.10 -7.51
CA VAL A 41 -2.79 -1.79 -7.22
C VAL A 41 -2.57 -3.24 -6.80
N ASP A 42 -3.30 -3.67 -5.77
CA ASP A 42 -3.25 -5.06 -5.31
C ASP A 42 -4.17 -5.94 -6.15
N LEU A 43 -3.57 -6.74 -7.04
CA LEU A 43 -4.27 -7.70 -7.87
C LEU A 43 -4.20 -9.13 -7.32
N SER A 44 -3.52 -9.35 -6.18
CA SER A 44 -3.30 -10.70 -5.63
C SER A 44 -4.60 -11.42 -5.24
N CYS A 45 -5.63 -10.66 -4.86
CA CYS A 45 -6.93 -11.16 -4.47
C CYS A 45 -7.88 -11.40 -5.67
N LEU A 46 -7.46 -11.11 -6.90
CA LEU A 46 -8.35 -11.15 -8.07
C LEU A 46 -8.09 -12.37 -8.94
N ASN A 47 -9.17 -13.02 -9.35
CA ASN A 47 -9.12 -14.04 -10.39
C ASN A 47 -9.28 -13.39 -11.77
N LEU A 48 -8.16 -13.09 -12.44
CA LEU A 48 -8.12 -12.41 -13.74
C LEU A 48 -8.94 -13.12 -14.85
N THR A 49 -9.18 -14.42 -14.72
CA THR A 49 -9.95 -15.22 -15.70
C THR A 49 -11.45 -15.29 -15.42
N MET A 50 -11.90 -14.72 -14.30
CA MET A 50 -13.32 -14.71 -13.94
C MET A 50 -14.12 -13.89 -14.95
N VAL A 51 -15.19 -14.50 -15.48
CA VAL A 51 -16.15 -13.82 -16.36
C VAL A 51 -17.04 -12.92 -15.51
N LEU A 52 -17.09 -11.65 -15.89
CA LEU A 52 -17.87 -10.61 -15.23
C LEU A 52 -19.36 -10.70 -15.61
N LYS A 53 -20.21 -10.38 -14.65
CA LYS A 53 -21.67 -10.30 -14.79
C LYS A 53 -22.14 -8.88 -14.61
N ASN A 54 -23.38 -8.63 -15.06
CA ASN A 54 -23.98 -7.31 -14.92
C ASN A 54 -24.18 -6.97 -13.44
N ASN A 55 -23.80 -5.74 -13.06
CA ASN A 55 -23.77 -5.21 -11.71
C ASN A 55 -22.72 -5.84 -10.78
N ASP A 56 -21.72 -6.55 -11.31
CA ASP A 56 -20.59 -6.97 -10.50
C ASP A 56 -19.86 -5.75 -9.93
N VAL A 57 -19.34 -5.90 -8.72
CA VAL A 57 -18.54 -4.88 -8.05
C VAL A 57 -17.13 -5.42 -7.92
N ILE A 58 -16.17 -4.74 -8.53
CA ILE A 58 -14.75 -5.04 -8.42
C ILE A 58 -14.12 -4.00 -7.50
N VAL A 59 -13.50 -4.47 -6.43
CA VAL A 59 -12.77 -3.60 -5.51
C VAL A 59 -11.30 -3.69 -5.85
N LEU A 60 -10.72 -2.55 -6.23
CA LEU A 60 -9.31 -2.36 -6.48
C LEU A 60 -8.78 -1.43 -5.40
N ASP A 61 -8.10 -2.02 -4.42
CA ASP A 61 -7.38 -1.28 -3.41
C ASP A 61 -5.90 -1.19 -3.78
N LYS A 62 -5.24 -0.12 -3.31
CA LYS A 62 -3.78 -0.06 -3.41
C LYS A 62 -3.22 -1.24 -2.65
N LYS A 63 -2.12 -1.80 -3.13
CA LYS A 63 -1.22 -2.57 -2.28
C LYS A 63 -0.95 -1.70 -1.08
N VAL A 64 -1.53 -2.07 0.05
CA VAL A 64 -0.93 -1.75 1.33
C VAL A 64 0.36 -2.55 1.28
N GLN A 65 1.39 -1.95 0.69
CA GLN A 65 2.73 -2.39 0.99
C GLN A 65 2.90 -2.10 2.46
N GLU A 66 2.57 -3.09 3.29
CA GLU A 66 3.22 -3.30 4.58
C GLU A 66 4.71 -3.64 4.36
N GLU A 67 5.35 -2.97 3.39
CA GLU A 67 6.80 -3.01 3.28
C GLU A 67 7.31 -2.21 4.47
N LYS A 68 7.81 -2.96 5.42
CA LYS A 68 8.56 -2.42 6.55
C LYS A 68 9.54 -1.37 6.03
N ILE A 69 9.47 -0.19 6.63
CA ILE A 69 10.29 0.95 6.28
C ILE A 69 11.69 0.71 6.86
N SER A 70 12.72 0.77 6.00
CA SER A 70 14.10 0.60 6.46
C SER A 70 14.55 1.83 7.25
N ILE A 71 14.87 1.65 8.52
CA ILE A 71 15.37 2.75 9.35
C ILE A 71 16.77 3.22 8.92
N ASN A 72 17.52 2.39 8.19
CA ASN A 72 18.83 2.75 7.67
C ASN A 72 18.79 3.49 6.34
N THR A 73 17.82 3.19 5.45
CA THR A 73 17.81 3.77 4.10
C THR A 73 16.66 4.73 3.83
N ALA A 74 15.58 4.69 4.62
CA ALA A 74 14.40 5.52 4.38
C ALA A 74 14.72 7.02 4.43
N SER A 75 14.03 7.75 3.58
CA SER A 75 13.98 9.21 3.55
C SER A 75 13.19 9.77 4.74
N LEU A 76 13.29 11.07 4.96
CA LEU A 76 12.53 11.74 6.02
C LEU A 76 11.02 11.51 5.88
N ILE A 77 10.51 11.58 4.65
CA ILE A 77 9.08 11.45 4.35
C ILE A 77 8.63 10.01 4.64
N GLU A 78 9.38 9.01 4.16
CA GLU A 78 9.09 7.59 4.43
C GLU A 78 9.15 7.28 5.92
N LEU A 79 10.12 7.81 6.67
CA LEU A 79 10.19 7.62 8.12
C LEU A 79 8.97 8.20 8.85
N MET A 80 8.37 9.27 8.33
CA MET A 80 7.16 9.87 8.88
C MET A 80 5.89 9.04 8.61
N GLU A 81 5.94 8.06 7.71
CA GLU A 81 4.85 7.10 7.51
C GLU A 81 4.79 6.05 8.62
N ILE A 82 5.89 5.88 9.39
CA ILE A 82 5.91 4.96 10.53
C ILE A 82 4.99 5.51 11.63
N PRO A 83 4.05 4.69 12.16
CA PRO A 83 3.20 5.11 13.26
C PRO A 83 4.00 5.67 14.44
N TYR A 84 3.53 6.78 15.02
CA TYR A 84 4.18 7.47 16.15
C TYR A 84 5.52 8.17 15.83
N VAL A 85 5.93 8.21 14.57
CA VAL A 85 7.10 8.97 14.09
C VAL A 85 6.64 10.24 13.40
N GLY A 86 6.85 11.38 14.06
CA GLY A 86 6.71 12.69 13.41
C GLY A 86 8.06 13.20 12.91
N GLU A 87 8.04 14.33 12.20
CA GLU A 87 9.23 14.99 11.62
C GLU A 87 10.42 15.06 12.59
N LYS A 88 10.21 15.53 13.83
CA LYS A 88 11.26 15.63 14.85
C LYS A 88 11.88 14.28 15.24
N THR A 89 11.09 13.21 15.22
CA THR A 89 11.57 11.87 15.52
C THR A 89 12.29 11.29 14.31
N ALA A 90 11.74 11.47 13.11
CA ALA A 90 12.37 11.05 11.85
C ALA A 90 13.76 11.68 11.66
N LEU A 91 13.90 12.98 11.94
CA LEU A 91 15.19 13.66 11.92
C LEU A 91 16.20 13.03 12.89
N LYS A 92 15.77 12.63 14.08
CA LYS A 92 16.65 11.94 15.05
C LYS A 92 17.03 10.53 14.60
N ILE A 93 16.15 9.81 13.89
CA ILE A 93 16.47 8.51 13.29
C ILE A 93 17.61 8.69 12.29
N ILE A 94 17.51 9.71 11.42
CA ILE A 94 18.53 10.05 10.43
C ILE A 94 19.85 10.47 11.11
N GLU A 95 19.77 11.31 12.14
CA GLU A 95 20.93 11.74 12.91
C GLU A 95 21.63 10.55 13.61
N TYR A 96 20.86 9.65 14.21
CA TYR A 96 21.37 8.46 14.87
C TYR A 96 22.13 7.56 13.88
N ARG A 97 21.54 7.21 12.73
CA ARG A 97 22.22 6.36 11.74
C ARG A 97 23.48 7.02 11.17
N ASN A 98 23.49 8.34 10.99
CA ASN A 98 24.66 9.06 10.49
C ASN A 98 25.81 9.10 11.51
N THR A 99 25.49 9.16 12.81
CA THR A 99 26.48 9.25 13.89
C THR A 99 26.97 7.88 14.37
N HIS A 100 26.13 6.86 14.31
CA HIS A 100 26.43 5.51 14.82
C HIS A 100 26.76 4.49 13.72
N GLY A 101 26.68 4.89 12.45
CA GLY A 101 26.95 4.02 11.29
C GLY A 101 25.78 3.09 10.95
N GLY A 102 24.54 3.52 11.24
CA GLY A 102 23.32 2.72 11.07
C GLY A 102 22.85 2.02 12.34
N PHE A 103 21.62 1.51 12.26
CA PHE A 103 21.04 0.59 13.23
C PHE A 103 21.47 -0.83 12.90
N LYS A 104 21.93 -1.57 13.91
CA LYS A 104 22.31 -2.99 13.79
C LYS A 104 21.17 -3.92 14.22
N SER A 105 20.27 -3.42 15.04
CA SER A 105 19.07 -4.13 15.46
C SER A 105 17.88 -3.17 15.53
N LEU A 106 16.66 -3.69 15.52
CA LEU A 106 15.47 -2.84 15.58
C LEU A 106 15.33 -2.18 16.95
N GLU A 107 15.82 -2.81 18.01
CA GLU A 107 15.77 -2.34 19.39
C GLU A 107 16.58 -1.06 19.61
N GLU A 108 17.65 -0.84 18.84
CA GLU A 108 18.47 0.38 18.90
C GLU A 108 17.64 1.64 18.59
N ILE A 109 16.50 1.52 17.91
CA ILE A 109 15.58 2.64 17.70
C ILE A 109 15.02 3.23 19.02
N MET A 110 15.04 2.44 20.11
CA MET A 110 14.64 2.90 21.45
C MET A 110 15.64 3.86 22.08
N GLU A 111 16.87 3.97 21.56
CA GLU A 111 17.84 4.99 21.98
C GLU A 111 17.40 6.41 21.57
N ILE A 112 16.46 6.51 20.61
CA ILE A 112 15.95 7.79 20.17
C ILE A 112 14.97 8.36 21.19
N LYS A 113 15.33 9.53 21.74
CA LYS A 113 14.49 10.28 22.67
C LYS A 113 13.10 10.54 22.08
N GLY A 114 12.10 9.83 22.59
CA GLY A 114 10.70 9.90 22.17
C GLY A 114 10.12 8.56 21.71
N ILE A 115 10.96 7.55 21.50
CA ILE A 115 10.59 6.16 21.21
C ILE A 115 10.94 5.33 22.45
N GLY A 116 9.93 4.89 23.19
CA GLY A 116 10.10 3.94 24.30
C GLY A 116 9.53 2.57 23.95
N LEU A 117 9.70 1.59 24.83
CA LEU A 117 9.25 0.20 24.64
C LEU A 117 7.81 0.09 24.11
N LYS A 118 6.86 0.84 24.70
CA LYS A 118 5.45 0.84 24.28
C LYS A 118 5.25 1.27 22.82
N LYS A 119 6.04 2.21 22.32
CA LYS A 119 5.98 2.66 20.92
C LYS A 119 6.69 1.66 20.03
N PHE A 120 7.88 1.22 20.42
CA PHE A 120 8.66 0.21 19.71
C PHE A 120 7.84 -1.05 19.44
N GLU A 121 7.16 -1.61 20.44
CA GLU A 121 6.33 -2.82 20.30
C GLU A 121 5.24 -2.68 19.24
N LYS A 122 4.71 -1.46 19.03
CA LYS A 122 3.72 -1.17 17.99
C LYS A 122 4.35 -0.81 16.65
N MET A 123 5.57 -0.29 16.65
CA MET A 123 6.29 0.14 15.44
C MET A 123 7.05 -1.00 14.78
N LYS A 124 7.47 -2.03 15.52
CA LYS A 124 8.31 -3.14 15.03
C LYS A 124 7.74 -3.89 13.84
N GLU A 125 6.42 -3.85 13.65
CA GLU A 125 5.73 -4.46 12.51
C GLU A 125 5.86 -3.61 11.23
N TYR A 126 6.19 -2.34 11.35
CA TYR A 126 6.29 -1.35 10.27
C TYR A 126 7.74 -0.99 9.92
N ILE A 127 8.73 -1.50 10.67
CA ILE A 127 10.15 -1.15 10.48
C ILE A 127 11.01 -2.38 10.18
N ARG A 128 12.04 -2.17 9.37
CA ARG A 128 13.12 -3.11 9.11
C ARG A 128 14.47 -2.40 9.16
N LEU A 129 15.55 -3.18 9.11
CA LEU A 129 16.90 -2.65 8.93
C LEU A 129 17.12 -2.18 7.49
#